data_AF-A0A7S0FUA4-F1
#
_entry.id   AF-A0A7S0FUA4-F1
#
_cell.length_a   1.000
_cell.length_b   1.000
_cell.length_c   1.000
_cell.angle_alpha   90.00
_cell.angle_beta   90.00
_cell.angle_gamma   90.00
#
_symmetry.space_group_name_H-M   'P 1'
#
loop_
_entity.id
_entity.type
_entity.pdbx_description
1 polymer ?
#
loop_
_entity_poly.entity_id
_entity_poly.type
_entity_poly.pdbx_seq_one_letter_code
_entity_poly.pdbx_strand_id
1 'polypeptide(L)'
;EQLQAALQRSQGTGPRASTAQDAASASSASHGRQWQAAAMSAKNYLQTINSLLLDTPKFKALVHSLFVAYAGDDRRLQQDEASWLMVSLGAQIGVSNPTQVFGEVQTLFYRFDFGGRGELDEPECEQLVKFMLRKARDKLSPRTGVKLCHLPQKNLHSAYHIVKQLGQGGQGAVYLVNERCPNGAVGKQRVVKFFSKAETHTPLDEIKEEFTLLKQLDHPMIARVLDIFEDAANVYVVSEPYFGGDLTTLMARA
;
A
#
# COMPACT_ATOMS: atom_id res chain seq x y z
N GLU A 1 9.21 -81.89 -17.18
CA GLU A 1 10.24 -81.38 -18.12
C GLU A 1 9.76 -80.24 -19.05
N GLN A 2 8.80 -79.40 -18.64
CA GLN A 2 8.42 -78.18 -19.40
C GLN A 2 8.14 -76.97 -18.49
N LEU A 3 8.85 -76.85 -17.37
CA LEU A 3 8.69 -75.74 -16.42
C LEU A 3 10.02 -75.12 -15.95
N GLN A 4 11.11 -75.33 -16.69
CA GLN A 4 12.40 -74.67 -16.47
C GLN A 4 12.95 -73.91 -17.69
N ALA A 5 12.25 -73.89 -18.83
CA ALA A 5 12.73 -73.22 -20.05
C ALA A 5 12.23 -71.77 -20.22
N ALA A 6 11.39 -71.24 -19.31
CA ALA A 6 10.86 -69.88 -19.40
C ALA A 6 11.65 -68.83 -18.58
N LEU A 7 12.68 -69.24 -17.83
CA LEU A 7 13.40 -68.35 -16.90
C LEU A 7 14.78 -67.85 -17.39
N GLN A 8 15.10 -67.99 -18.67
CA GLN A 8 16.39 -67.54 -19.23
C GLN A 8 16.29 -66.58 -20.44
N ARG A 9 15.12 -65.99 -20.71
CA ARG A 9 14.97 -64.95 -21.75
C ARG A 9 14.63 -63.56 -21.20
N SER A 10 15.21 -63.17 -20.06
CA SER A 10 15.11 -61.78 -19.55
C SER A 10 16.46 -61.21 -19.08
N GLN A 11 17.51 -61.43 -19.87
CA GLN A 11 18.80 -60.75 -19.69
C GLN A 11 19.17 -60.10 -21.02
N GLY A 12 18.84 -58.82 -21.17
CA GLY A 12 19.28 -58.01 -22.32
C GLY A 12 18.38 -56.81 -22.59
N THR A 13 18.91 -55.61 -22.35
CA THR A 13 18.39 -54.26 -22.65
C THR A 13 17.47 -53.61 -21.59
N GLY A 14 18.05 -53.27 -20.45
CA GLY A 14 17.52 -52.17 -19.62
C GLY A 14 17.84 -50.81 -20.26
N PRO A 15 16.93 -49.82 -20.26
CA PRO A 15 17.25 -48.47 -20.70
C PRO A 15 18.28 -47.85 -19.74
N ARG A 16 19.30 -47.20 -20.32
CA ARG A 16 20.40 -46.50 -19.62
C ARG A 16 19.88 -45.66 -18.44
N ALA A 17 20.39 -45.93 -17.25
CA ALA A 17 20.16 -45.17 -16.01
C ALA A 17 20.83 -43.77 -16.00
N SER A 18 20.91 -43.08 -17.14
CA SER A 18 21.37 -41.69 -17.20
C SER A 18 20.21 -40.68 -17.24
N THR A 19 19.01 -41.07 -17.69
CA THR A 19 17.91 -40.13 -17.93
C THR A 19 17.14 -39.69 -16.67
N ALA A 20 17.14 -40.49 -15.59
CA ALA A 20 16.36 -40.17 -14.38
C ALA A 20 17.06 -39.14 -13.46
N GLN A 21 18.39 -39.19 -13.33
CA GLN A 21 19.16 -38.17 -12.61
C GLN A 21 19.25 -36.87 -13.41
N ASP A 22 19.33 -36.94 -14.74
CA ASP A 22 19.29 -35.77 -15.61
C ASP A 22 17.93 -35.05 -15.58
N ALA A 23 16.82 -35.81 -15.49
CA ALA A 23 15.47 -35.24 -15.38
C ALA A 23 15.21 -34.55 -14.02
N ALA A 24 15.71 -35.12 -12.92
CA ALA A 24 15.62 -34.50 -11.58
C ALA A 24 16.49 -33.23 -11.47
N SER A 25 17.68 -33.27 -12.09
CA SER A 25 18.60 -32.13 -12.17
C SER A 25 18.04 -31.01 -13.06
N ALA A 26 17.40 -31.36 -14.18
CA ALA A 26 16.72 -30.43 -15.08
C ALA A 26 15.45 -29.83 -14.46
N SER A 27 14.70 -30.59 -13.65
CA SER A 27 13.54 -30.12 -12.88
C SER A 27 13.94 -29.11 -11.79
N SER A 28 14.99 -29.42 -11.01
CA SER A 28 15.58 -28.50 -10.02
C SER A 28 16.13 -27.22 -10.68
N ALA A 29 16.85 -27.36 -11.80
CA ALA A 29 17.40 -26.22 -12.54
C ALA A 29 16.34 -25.39 -13.28
N SER A 30 15.21 -25.98 -13.70
CA SER A 30 14.09 -25.25 -14.30
C SER A 30 13.28 -24.49 -13.25
N HIS A 31 13.01 -25.10 -12.09
CA HIS A 31 12.37 -24.40 -10.96
C HIS A 31 13.26 -23.25 -10.43
N GLY A 32 14.58 -23.47 -10.31
CA GLY A 32 15.52 -22.42 -9.93
C GLY A 32 15.58 -21.25 -10.93
N ARG A 33 15.58 -21.54 -12.24
CA ARG A 33 15.53 -20.52 -13.30
C ARG A 33 14.19 -19.78 -13.34
N GLN A 34 13.08 -20.48 -13.09
CA GLN A 34 11.74 -19.88 -13.04
C GLN A 34 11.59 -18.92 -11.85
N TRP A 35 12.11 -19.30 -10.67
CA TRP A 35 12.13 -18.43 -9.49
C TRP A 35 13.01 -17.19 -9.71
N GLN A 36 14.20 -17.35 -10.31
CA GLN A 36 15.08 -16.23 -10.65
C GLN A 36 14.44 -15.28 -11.67
N ALA A 37 13.79 -15.81 -12.71
CA ALA A 37 13.08 -15.01 -13.71
C ALA A 37 11.88 -14.27 -13.11
N ALA A 38 11.09 -14.92 -12.25
CA ALA A 38 9.97 -14.29 -11.55
C ALA A 38 10.45 -13.18 -10.59
N ALA A 39 11.54 -13.40 -9.86
CA ALA A 39 12.13 -12.41 -8.97
C ALA A 39 12.72 -11.21 -9.73
N MET A 40 13.38 -11.44 -10.87
CA MET A 40 13.84 -10.35 -11.75
C MET A 40 12.67 -9.56 -12.34
N SER A 41 11.61 -10.25 -12.79
CA SER A 41 10.39 -9.59 -13.26
C SER A 41 9.79 -8.71 -12.17
N ALA A 42 9.64 -9.25 -10.95
CA ALA A 42 9.15 -8.51 -9.77
C ALA A 42 9.95 -7.25 -9.46
N LYS A 43 11.27 -7.33 -9.53
CA LYS A 43 12.15 -6.18 -9.30
C LYS A 43 11.99 -5.12 -10.40
N ASN A 44 11.82 -5.53 -11.65
CA ASN A 44 11.71 -4.63 -12.80
C ASN A 44 10.40 -3.82 -12.77
N TYR A 45 9.25 -4.45 -12.62
CA TYR A 45 7.99 -3.68 -12.54
C TYR A 45 7.85 -2.91 -11.22
N LEU A 46 8.47 -3.35 -10.12
CA LEU A 46 8.58 -2.54 -8.90
C LEU A 46 9.32 -1.21 -9.15
N GLN A 47 10.41 -1.23 -9.92
CA GLN A 47 11.11 0.00 -10.32
C GLN A 47 10.22 0.91 -11.17
N THR A 48 9.49 0.33 -12.14
CA THR A 48 8.54 1.08 -12.98
C THR A 48 7.42 1.70 -12.15
N ILE A 49 6.82 0.95 -11.22
CA ILE A 49 5.76 1.44 -10.32
C ILE A 49 6.29 2.60 -9.46
N ASN A 50 7.48 2.47 -8.88
CA ASN A 50 8.07 3.55 -8.07
C ASN A 50 8.38 4.79 -8.89
N SER A 51 8.92 4.63 -10.11
CA SER A 51 9.16 5.76 -11.02
C SER A 51 7.86 6.45 -11.42
N LEU A 52 6.80 5.70 -11.65
CA LEU A 52 5.50 6.23 -12.05
C LEU A 52 4.83 6.97 -10.89
N LEU A 53 4.86 6.42 -9.67
CA LEU A 53 4.28 7.05 -8.48
C LEU A 53 5.01 8.33 -8.05
N LEU A 54 6.29 8.48 -8.39
CA LEU A 54 7.09 9.68 -8.07
C LEU A 54 6.86 10.82 -9.08
N ASP A 55 6.55 10.49 -10.33
CA ASP A 55 6.36 11.45 -11.42
C ASP A 55 4.86 11.68 -11.68
N THR A 56 4.27 12.61 -10.90
CA THR A 56 2.84 12.94 -10.98
C THR A 56 2.37 13.32 -12.39
N PRO A 57 3.08 14.18 -13.16
CA PRO A 57 2.70 14.48 -14.54
C PRO A 57 2.65 13.24 -15.44
N LYS A 58 3.68 12.39 -15.40
CA LYS A 58 3.73 11.16 -16.20
C LYS A 58 2.63 10.19 -15.79
N PHE A 59 2.36 10.06 -14.50
CA PHE A 59 1.26 9.27 -13.97
C PHE A 59 -0.09 9.75 -14.47
N LYS A 60 -0.39 11.04 -14.34
CA LYS A 60 -1.66 11.62 -14.81
C LYS A 60 -1.84 11.46 -16.32
N ALA A 61 -0.79 11.69 -17.11
CA ALA A 61 -0.83 11.50 -18.56
C ALA A 61 -1.12 10.04 -18.93
N LEU A 62 -0.50 9.08 -18.25
CA LEU A 62 -0.78 7.67 -18.43
C LEU A 62 -2.24 7.32 -18.10
N VAL A 63 -2.72 7.73 -16.92
CA VAL A 63 -4.09 7.47 -16.49
C VAL A 63 -5.09 8.09 -17.46
N HIS A 64 -4.90 9.36 -17.83
CA HIS A 64 -5.75 10.05 -18.81
C HIS A 64 -5.78 9.30 -20.14
N SER A 65 -4.62 8.89 -20.67
CA SER A 65 -4.56 8.14 -21.93
C SER A 65 -5.31 6.82 -21.89
N LEU A 66 -5.23 6.10 -20.76
CA LEU A 66 -5.95 4.85 -20.54
C LEU A 66 -7.44 5.09 -20.34
N PHE A 67 -7.80 6.10 -19.55
CA PHE A 67 -9.18 6.46 -19.29
C PHE A 67 -9.91 6.80 -20.59
N VAL A 68 -9.35 7.70 -21.41
CA VAL A 68 -9.95 8.07 -22.71
C VAL A 68 -10.05 6.87 -23.66
N ALA A 69 -9.08 5.95 -23.62
CA ALA A 69 -9.11 4.77 -24.48
C ALA A 69 -10.22 3.76 -24.10
N TYR A 70 -10.59 3.67 -22.82
CA TYR A 70 -11.53 2.66 -22.32
C TYR A 70 -12.92 3.23 -21.99
N ALA A 71 -13.02 4.46 -21.52
CA ALA A 71 -14.27 5.13 -21.18
C ALA A 71 -14.96 5.79 -22.39
N GLY A 72 -14.41 5.64 -23.60
CA GLY A 72 -15.01 6.13 -24.85
C GLY A 72 -15.41 7.61 -24.84
N ASP A 73 -16.43 7.93 -25.63
CA ASP A 73 -16.91 9.31 -25.83
C ASP A 73 -17.74 9.84 -24.64
N ASP A 74 -18.35 8.96 -23.85
CA ASP A 74 -19.20 9.33 -22.71
C ASP A 74 -18.38 9.69 -21.45
N ARG A 75 -17.07 9.38 -21.47
CA ARG A 75 -16.13 9.64 -20.38
C ARG A 75 -16.60 9.04 -19.05
N ARG A 76 -17.19 7.85 -19.12
CA ARG A 76 -17.68 7.10 -17.96
C ARG A 76 -17.14 5.69 -18.01
N LEU A 77 -16.20 5.39 -17.12
CA LEU A 77 -15.57 4.09 -17.09
C LEU A 77 -16.47 3.09 -16.34
N GLN A 78 -16.97 2.10 -17.06
CA GLN A 78 -17.76 1.00 -16.51
C GLN A 78 -16.88 -0.08 -15.86
N GLN A 79 -17.51 -0.99 -15.11
CA GLN A 79 -16.79 -2.03 -14.36
C GLN A 79 -15.98 -2.98 -15.26
N ASP A 80 -16.53 -3.38 -16.41
CA ASP A 80 -15.86 -4.26 -17.37
C ASP A 80 -14.69 -3.53 -18.05
N GLU A 81 -14.89 -2.26 -18.40
CA GLU A 81 -13.86 -1.39 -19.00
C GLU A 81 -12.70 -1.15 -18.03
N ALA A 82 -12.99 -0.95 -16.74
CA ALA A 82 -11.98 -0.83 -15.70
C ALA A 82 -11.11 -2.10 -15.58
N SER A 83 -11.70 -3.28 -15.82
CA SER A 83 -10.96 -4.54 -15.82
C SER A 83 -9.99 -4.61 -17.00
N TRP A 84 -10.41 -4.19 -18.19
CA TRP A 84 -9.54 -4.11 -19.36
C TRP A 84 -8.47 -3.02 -19.22
N LEU A 85 -8.81 -1.88 -18.62
CA LEU A 85 -7.87 -0.83 -18.28
C LEU A 85 -6.76 -1.35 -17.38
N MET A 86 -7.08 -2.16 -16.36
CA MET A 86 -6.07 -2.79 -15.50
C MET A 86 -5.15 -3.74 -16.28
N VAL A 87 -5.70 -4.54 -17.20
CA VAL A 87 -4.89 -5.44 -18.03
C VAL A 87 -3.91 -4.63 -18.89
N SER A 88 -4.38 -3.54 -19.50
CA SER A 88 -3.56 -2.64 -20.31
C SER A 88 -2.51 -1.90 -19.48
N LEU A 89 -2.87 -1.41 -18.31
CA LEU A 89 -1.95 -0.83 -17.33
C LEU A 89 -0.85 -1.83 -16.95
N GLY A 90 -1.24 -3.08 -16.67
CA GLY A 90 -0.30 -4.15 -16.37
C GLY A 90 0.68 -4.40 -17.52
N ALA A 91 0.18 -4.46 -18.76
CA ALA A 91 1.02 -4.59 -19.94
C ALA A 91 2.02 -3.43 -20.09
N GLN A 92 1.58 -2.18 -19.87
CA GLN A 92 2.45 -1.00 -19.96
C GLN A 92 3.52 -0.95 -18.86
N ILE A 93 3.24 -1.51 -17.68
CA ILE A 93 4.18 -1.59 -16.56
C ILE A 93 5.11 -2.83 -16.66
N GLY A 94 4.79 -3.79 -17.54
CA GLY A 94 5.52 -5.05 -17.70
C GLY A 94 5.10 -6.14 -16.72
N VAL A 95 3.89 -6.06 -16.18
CA VAL A 95 3.30 -7.06 -15.27
C VAL A 95 2.67 -8.18 -16.08
N SER A 96 3.20 -9.40 -15.94
CA SER A 96 2.74 -10.58 -16.69
C SER A 96 1.40 -11.14 -16.19
N ASN A 97 1.06 -10.91 -14.91
CA ASN A 97 -0.22 -11.31 -14.32
C ASN A 97 -0.84 -10.14 -13.54
N PRO A 98 -1.61 -9.27 -14.22
CA PRO A 98 -2.19 -8.07 -13.61
C PRO A 98 -3.12 -8.39 -12.42
N THR A 99 -3.96 -9.41 -12.53
CA THR A 99 -4.92 -9.81 -11.48
C THR A 99 -4.21 -10.23 -10.19
N GLN A 100 -3.09 -10.95 -10.28
CA GLN A 100 -2.31 -11.35 -9.10
C GLN A 100 -1.67 -10.14 -8.39
N VAL A 101 -1.18 -9.17 -9.17
CA VAL A 101 -0.45 -8.01 -8.67
C VAL A 101 -1.43 -6.96 -8.11
N PHE A 102 -2.36 -6.50 -8.92
CA PHE A 102 -3.30 -5.42 -8.58
C PHE A 102 -4.51 -5.90 -7.77
N GLY A 103 -4.87 -7.17 -7.89
CA GLY A 103 -6.06 -7.76 -7.26
C GLY A 103 -7.30 -7.70 -8.16
N GLU A 104 -8.47 -7.91 -7.56
CA GLU A 104 -9.75 -7.90 -8.28
C GLU A 104 -10.30 -6.48 -8.40
N VAL A 105 -10.22 -5.91 -9.61
CA VAL A 105 -10.74 -4.57 -9.91
C VAL A 105 -12.22 -4.46 -9.68
N GLN A 106 -13.00 -5.51 -9.95
CA GLN A 106 -14.45 -5.53 -9.75
C GLN A 106 -14.83 -5.18 -8.32
N THR A 107 -14.09 -5.69 -7.34
CA THR A 107 -14.29 -5.40 -5.91
C THR A 107 -13.78 -4.01 -5.52
N LEU A 108 -12.72 -3.53 -6.18
CA LEU A 108 -12.17 -2.19 -5.92
C LEU A 108 -13.03 -1.09 -6.54
N PHE A 109 -13.68 -1.34 -7.66
CA PHE A 109 -14.46 -0.37 -8.44
C PHE A 109 -15.43 0.43 -7.57
N TYR A 110 -16.31 -0.25 -6.83
CA TYR A 110 -17.30 0.38 -5.95
C TYR A 110 -16.69 1.17 -4.79
N ARG A 111 -15.41 0.93 -4.48
CA ARG A 111 -14.70 1.65 -3.42
C ARG A 111 -14.25 3.04 -3.86
N PHE A 112 -14.19 3.27 -5.18
CA PHE A 112 -13.75 4.52 -5.79
C PHE A 112 -14.86 5.23 -6.58
N ASP A 113 -16.05 4.63 -6.72
CA ASP A 113 -17.26 5.30 -7.18
C ASP A 113 -17.82 6.17 -6.05
N PHE A 114 -17.23 7.36 -5.87
CA PHE A 114 -17.62 8.28 -4.80
C PHE A 114 -19.02 8.83 -5.01
N GLY A 115 -19.46 8.91 -6.28
CA GLY A 115 -20.80 9.33 -6.66
C GLY A 115 -21.89 8.27 -6.50
N GLY A 116 -21.54 7.00 -6.32
CA GLY A 116 -22.50 5.88 -6.28
C GLY A 116 -23.26 5.68 -7.60
N ARG A 117 -22.67 6.07 -8.73
CA ARG A 117 -23.32 6.05 -10.05
C ARG A 117 -23.19 4.71 -10.77
N GLY A 118 -22.33 3.82 -10.29
CA GLY A 118 -21.94 2.60 -10.99
C GLY A 118 -20.94 2.81 -12.12
N GLU A 119 -20.35 4.01 -12.22
CA GLU A 119 -19.41 4.45 -13.26
C GLU A 119 -18.34 5.33 -12.62
N LEU A 120 -17.08 5.23 -13.08
CA LEU A 120 -15.99 6.09 -12.60
C LEU A 120 -15.72 7.23 -13.58
N ASP A 121 -15.65 8.45 -13.06
CA ASP A 121 -15.07 9.57 -13.79
C ASP A 121 -13.52 9.53 -13.77
N GLU A 122 -12.88 10.44 -14.52
CA GLU A 122 -11.42 10.44 -14.65
C GLU A 122 -10.70 10.63 -13.29
N PRO A 123 -11.11 11.56 -12.41
CA PRO A 123 -10.57 11.65 -11.05
C PRO A 123 -10.74 10.37 -10.22
N GLU A 124 -11.90 9.73 -10.26
CA GLU A 124 -12.17 8.47 -9.58
C GLU A 124 -11.28 7.34 -10.11
N CYS A 125 -11.11 7.26 -11.44
CA CYS A 125 -10.19 6.35 -12.10
C CYS A 125 -8.72 6.61 -11.72
N GLU A 126 -8.30 7.88 -11.64
CA GLU A 126 -6.96 8.25 -11.18
C GLU A 126 -6.70 7.68 -9.77
N GLN A 127 -7.66 7.82 -8.86
CA GLN A 127 -7.52 7.31 -7.49
C GLN A 127 -7.50 5.78 -7.44
N LEU A 128 -8.36 5.11 -8.21
CA LEU A 128 -8.36 3.65 -8.33
C LEU A 128 -7.00 3.13 -8.81
N VAL A 129 -6.46 3.69 -9.90
CA VAL A 129 -5.17 3.28 -10.45
C VAL A 129 -4.04 3.58 -9.47
N LYS A 130 -4.04 4.76 -8.85
CA LYS A 130 -3.05 5.13 -7.82
C LYS A 130 -3.05 4.12 -6.67
N PHE A 131 -4.22 3.73 -6.19
CA PHE A 131 -4.38 2.74 -5.14
C PHE A 131 -3.87 1.36 -5.56
N MET A 132 -4.20 0.88 -6.77
CA MET A 132 -3.72 -0.41 -7.27
C MET A 132 -2.19 -0.47 -7.34
N LEU A 133 -1.55 0.59 -7.85
CA LEU A 133 -0.10 0.68 -7.94
C LEU A 133 0.57 0.69 -6.55
N ARG A 134 0.01 1.45 -5.60
CA ARG A 134 0.47 1.49 -4.21
C ARG A 134 0.38 0.11 -3.55
N LYS A 135 -0.79 -0.53 -3.66
CA LYS A 135 -1.05 -1.88 -3.14
C LYS A 135 -0.10 -2.93 -3.76
N ALA A 136 0.15 -2.84 -5.07
CA ALA A 136 1.10 -3.71 -5.76
C ALA A 136 2.52 -3.52 -5.24
N ARG A 137 3.01 -2.27 -5.17
CA ARG A 137 4.32 -1.93 -4.59
C ARG A 137 4.49 -2.53 -3.20
N ASP A 138 3.50 -2.36 -2.33
CA ASP A 138 3.60 -2.79 -0.94
C ASP A 138 3.58 -4.32 -0.76
N LYS A 139 2.92 -5.07 -1.68
CA LYS A 139 3.04 -6.54 -1.75
C LYS A 139 4.42 -7.00 -2.22
N LEU A 140 5.03 -6.31 -3.18
CA LEU A 140 6.28 -6.72 -3.84
C LEU A 140 7.54 -6.35 -3.06
N SER A 141 7.47 -5.26 -2.31
CA SER A 141 8.49 -4.88 -1.33
C SER A 141 7.84 -4.78 0.04
N PRO A 142 7.62 -5.91 0.74
CA PRO A 142 7.26 -5.92 2.16
C PRO A 142 8.37 -5.16 2.91
N ARG A 143 8.03 -3.99 3.45
CA ARG A 143 9.03 -3.00 3.85
C ARG A 143 9.74 -3.40 5.15
N THR A 144 11.04 -3.66 5.07
CA THR A 144 11.96 -3.58 6.21
C THR A 144 12.44 -2.13 6.35
N GLY A 145 11.80 -1.38 7.24
CA GLY A 145 12.22 -0.03 7.65
C GLY A 145 11.58 1.11 6.84
N VAL A 146 11.22 2.16 7.57
CA VAL A 146 10.59 3.37 7.04
C VAL A 146 11.68 4.39 6.74
N LYS A 147 11.90 4.75 5.47
CA LYS A 147 12.42 6.09 5.18
C LYS A 147 11.22 7.01 5.27
N LEU A 148 11.14 7.98 6.18
CA LEU A 148 10.03 8.93 6.15
C LEU A 148 10.29 10.02 5.13
N CYS A 149 9.25 10.45 4.42
CA CYS A 149 9.30 11.69 3.68
C CYS A 149 9.45 12.84 4.67
N HIS A 150 10.17 13.88 4.27
CA HIS A 150 10.48 15.07 5.05
C HIS A 150 9.22 15.79 5.59
N LEU A 151 8.68 15.33 6.72
CA LEU A 151 7.85 16.15 7.58
C LEU A 151 8.75 17.20 8.23
N PRO A 152 8.21 18.34 8.67
CA PRO A 152 9.00 19.29 9.44
C PRO A 152 9.67 18.57 10.62
N GLN A 153 11.00 18.62 10.69
CA GLN A 153 11.75 18.04 11.80
C GLN A 153 11.63 18.98 13.00
N LYS A 154 10.98 18.53 14.07
CA LYS A 154 10.80 19.32 15.30
C LYS A 154 10.99 18.43 16.51
N ASN A 155 11.57 18.99 17.56
CA ASN A 155 11.63 18.34 18.86
C ASN A 155 10.30 18.55 19.59
N LEU A 156 9.59 17.48 19.94
CA LEU A 156 8.33 17.56 20.68
C LEU A 156 8.49 18.32 22.01
N HIS A 157 9.57 18.04 22.75
CA HIS A 157 9.80 18.59 24.09
C HIS A 157 10.16 20.07 24.08
N SER A 158 10.59 20.63 22.94
CA SER A 158 10.84 22.07 22.83
C SER A 158 9.55 22.87 22.65
N ALA A 159 8.54 22.30 22.00
CA ALA A 159 7.26 22.96 21.74
C ALA A 159 6.17 22.62 22.76
N TYR A 160 6.26 21.45 23.41
CA TYR A 160 5.20 20.94 24.28
C TYR A 160 5.73 20.37 25.60
N HIS A 161 4.86 20.38 26.61
CA HIS A 161 5.04 19.68 27.87
C HIS A 161 3.99 18.57 27.98
N ILE A 162 4.44 17.32 28.10
CA ILE A 162 3.55 16.16 28.21
C ILE A 162 2.89 16.16 29.60
N VAL A 163 1.56 16.12 29.64
CA VAL A 163 0.77 16.16 30.87
C VAL A 163 0.41 14.74 31.30
N LYS A 164 -0.24 13.97 30.41
CA LYS A 164 -0.65 12.59 30.70
C LYS A 164 -0.90 11.80 29.43
N GLN A 165 -0.81 10.47 29.53
CA GLN A 165 -1.26 9.57 28.48
C GLN A 165 -2.79 9.46 28.53
N LEU A 166 -3.45 9.58 27.37
CA LEU A 166 -4.89 9.44 27.19
C LEU A 166 -5.28 8.04 26.72
N GLY A 167 -4.42 7.39 25.95
CA GLY A 167 -4.66 6.05 25.43
C GLY A 167 -3.46 5.48 24.70
N GLN A 168 -3.54 4.17 24.43
CA GLN A 168 -2.58 3.43 23.63
C GLN A 168 -3.32 2.42 22.78
N GLY A 169 -2.98 2.33 21.50
CA GLY A 169 -3.51 1.32 20.59
C GLY A 169 -2.39 0.76 19.70
N GLY A 170 -2.75 -0.14 18.78
CA GLY A 170 -1.79 -0.78 17.88
C GLY A 170 -1.10 0.17 16.89
N GLN A 171 -1.56 1.42 16.78
CA GLN A 171 -0.96 2.46 15.93
C GLN A 171 -0.09 3.45 16.71
N GLY A 172 0.04 3.26 18.02
CA GLY A 172 0.85 4.12 18.90
C GLY A 172 0.06 4.70 20.08
N ALA A 173 0.63 5.73 20.71
CA ALA A 173 0.14 6.30 21.96
C ALA A 173 -0.37 7.73 21.80
N VAL A 174 -1.34 8.12 22.63
CA VAL A 174 -1.98 9.44 22.61
C VAL A 174 -1.75 10.13 23.94
N TYR A 175 -1.31 11.38 23.90
CA TYR A 175 -0.98 12.18 25.08
C TYR A 175 -1.72 13.52 25.08
N LEU A 176 -2.16 13.94 26.25
CA LEU A 176 -2.51 15.33 26.52
C LEU A 176 -1.22 16.10 26.80
N VAL A 177 -1.06 17.25 26.15
CA VAL A 177 0.11 18.12 26.30
C VAL A 177 -0.32 19.58 26.47
N ASN A 178 0.55 20.38 27.08
CA ASN A 178 0.43 21.83 27.11
C ASN A 178 1.47 22.43 26.14
N GLU A 179 1.06 23.40 25.33
CA GLU A 179 2.01 24.23 24.57
C GLU A 179 2.99 24.93 25.52
N ARG A 180 4.26 25.01 25.15
CA ARG A 180 5.26 25.81 25.86
C ARG A 180 5.17 27.26 25.39
N CYS A 181 4.98 28.19 26.32
CA CYS A 181 5.02 29.61 26.03
C CYS A 181 6.41 30.20 26.40
N PRO A 182 6.96 31.14 25.60
CA PRO A 182 8.26 31.76 25.88
C PRO A 182 8.35 32.48 27.23
N ASN A 183 7.21 32.93 27.76
CA ASN A 183 7.09 33.61 29.05
C ASN A 183 6.93 32.65 30.24
N GLY A 184 7.02 31.33 30.03
CA GLY A 184 6.84 30.32 31.08
C GLY A 184 5.40 30.08 31.53
N ALA A 185 4.42 30.76 30.92
CA ALA A 185 3.01 30.49 31.18
C ALA A 185 2.58 29.12 30.62
N VAL A 186 1.52 28.55 31.19
CA VAL A 186 0.91 27.33 30.67
C VAL A 186 0.20 27.67 29.36
N GLY A 187 0.68 27.11 28.26
CA GLY A 187 0.05 27.28 26.95
C GLY A 187 -1.23 26.47 26.81
N LYS A 188 -1.83 26.54 25.63
CA LYS A 188 -3.08 25.84 25.35
C LYS A 188 -2.90 24.32 25.41
N GLN A 189 -3.95 23.63 25.88
CA GLN A 189 -3.99 22.18 25.85
C GLN A 189 -4.16 21.64 24.43
N ARG A 190 -3.43 20.55 24.14
CA ARG A 190 -3.43 19.84 22.86
C ARG A 190 -3.42 18.34 23.09
N VAL A 191 -3.83 17.60 22.09
CA VAL A 191 -3.63 16.16 22.03
C VAL A 191 -2.57 15.86 20.99
N VAL A 192 -1.60 15.00 21.34
CA VAL A 192 -0.56 14.54 20.44
C VAL A 192 -0.63 13.04 20.32
N LYS A 193 -0.85 12.54 19.10
CA LYS A 193 -0.76 11.12 18.77
C LYS A 193 0.63 10.82 18.21
N PHE A 194 1.26 9.79 18.76
CA PHE A 194 2.62 9.36 18.47
C PHE A 194 2.53 8.12 17.59
N PHE A 195 3.25 8.13 16.48
CA PHE A 195 3.38 6.99 15.59
C PHE A 195 4.84 6.59 15.51
N SER A 196 5.16 5.38 15.97
CA SER A 196 6.52 4.85 15.97
C SER A 196 6.97 4.56 14.54
N LYS A 197 8.04 5.21 14.09
CA LYS A 197 8.61 4.99 12.75
C LYS A 197 9.11 3.56 12.56
N ALA A 198 9.31 2.80 13.62
CA ALA A 198 9.65 1.38 13.54
C ALA A 198 8.44 0.49 13.23
N GLU A 199 7.24 0.93 13.58
CA GLU A 199 6.00 0.14 13.53
C GLU A 199 5.02 0.62 12.44
N THR A 200 5.18 1.84 11.91
CA THR A 200 4.31 2.35 10.84
C THR A 200 4.70 1.75 9.49
N HIS A 201 3.77 1.03 8.85
CA HIS A 201 3.95 0.52 7.47
C HIS A 201 3.41 1.46 6.38
N THR A 202 2.85 2.62 6.75
CA THR A 202 2.14 3.52 5.83
C THR A 202 3.09 4.25 4.88
N PRO A 203 2.80 4.32 3.57
CA PRO A 203 3.60 5.05 2.58
C PRO A 203 3.63 6.57 2.78
N LEU A 204 4.68 7.18 2.24
CA LEU A 204 5.14 8.52 2.60
C LEU A 204 4.44 9.64 1.83
N ASP A 205 4.24 9.44 0.54
CA ASP A 205 3.54 10.41 -0.30
C ASP A 205 2.05 10.47 0.06
N GLU A 206 1.53 9.36 0.60
CA GLU A 206 0.18 9.26 1.16
C GLU A 206 0.06 10.13 2.41
N ILE A 207 1.01 10.04 3.35
CA ILE A 207 0.99 10.85 4.57
C ILE A 207 1.09 12.35 4.25
N LYS A 208 1.83 12.77 3.21
CA LYS A 208 1.94 14.20 2.82
C LYS A 208 0.68 14.75 2.17
N GLU A 209 0.09 14.00 1.25
CA GLU A 209 -1.19 14.37 0.63
C GLU A 209 -2.29 14.40 1.70
N GLU A 210 -2.36 13.36 2.53
CA GLU A 210 -3.29 13.26 3.66
C GLU A 210 -3.05 14.37 4.68
N PHE A 211 -1.81 14.70 5.02
CA PHE A 211 -1.45 15.82 5.89
C PHE A 211 -2.00 17.16 5.39
N THR A 212 -1.80 17.43 4.10
CA THR A 212 -2.23 18.69 3.48
C THR A 212 -3.75 18.79 3.55
N LEU A 213 -4.44 17.70 3.23
CA LEU A 213 -5.89 17.62 3.29
C LEU A 213 -6.41 17.77 4.73
N LEU A 214 -5.81 17.06 5.70
CA LEU A 214 -6.19 17.12 7.12
C LEU A 214 -5.98 18.51 7.72
N LYS A 215 -4.94 19.24 7.29
CA LYS A 215 -4.71 20.63 7.71
C LYS A 215 -5.68 21.63 7.08
N GLN A 216 -6.20 21.35 5.89
CA GLN A 216 -7.17 22.20 5.22
C GLN A 216 -8.61 21.97 5.71
N LEU A 217 -8.86 20.87 6.40
CA LEU A 217 -10.18 20.50 6.91
C LEU A 217 -10.51 21.29 8.20
N ASP A 218 -11.31 22.34 8.06
CA ASP A 218 -11.81 23.16 9.18
C ASP A 218 -13.35 23.14 9.18
N HIS A 219 -13.94 22.23 9.96
CA HIS A 219 -15.38 22.07 10.08
C HIS A 219 -15.76 21.84 11.56
N PRO A 220 -16.80 22.52 12.10
CA PRO A 220 -17.10 22.49 13.54
C PRO A 220 -17.40 21.09 14.09
N MET A 221 -17.88 20.16 13.25
CA MET A 221 -18.23 18.78 13.62
C MET A 221 -17.17 17.73 13.24
N ILE A 222 -15.99 18.15 12.77
CA ILE A 222 -14.90 17.23 12.42
C ILE A 222 -13.69 17.53 13.30
N ALA A 223 -13.00 16.47 13.75
CA ALA A 223 -11.82 16.63 14.58
C ALA A 223 -10.71 17.36 13.82
N ARG A 224 -10.21 18.46 14.39
CA ARG A 224 -9.25 19.36 13.75
C ARG A 224 -7.81 18.97 14.03
N VAL A 225 -7.04 18.78 12.96
CA VAL A 225 -5.60 18.59 13.01
C VAL A 225 -4.91 19.95 12.89
N LEU A 226 -4.05 20.27 13.86
CA LEU A 226 -3.36 21.56 13.97
C LEU A 226 -1.95 21.51 13.40
N ASP A 227 -1.22 20.43 13.69
CA ASP A 227 0.15 20.26 13.20
C ASP A 227 0.52 18.79 13.02
N ILE A 228 1.45 18.52 12.12
CA ILE A 228 2.08 17.20 11.98
C ILE A 228 3.57 17.42 11.73
N PHE A 229 4.41 16.72 12.49
CA PHE A 229 5.86 16.83 12.41
C PHE A 229 6.51 15.51 12.82
N GLU A 230 7.83 15.42 12.68
CA GLU A 230 8.56 14.22 13.03
C GLU A 230 9.87 14.53 13.77
N ASP A 231 10.42 13.51 14.43
CA ASP A 231 11.81 13.49 14.87
C ASP A 231 12.52 12.23 14.34
N ALA A 232 13.63 11.80 14.95
CA ALA A 232 14.35 10.60 14.52
C ALA A 232 13.54 9.30 14.68
N ALA A 233 12.64 9.22 15.66
CA ALA A 233 12.00 7.97 16.08
C ALA A 233 10.49 7.94 15.84
N ASN A 234 9.81 9.09 15.81
CA ASN A 234 8.35 9.17 15.78
C ASN A 234 7.81 10.23 14.81
N VAL A 235 6.57 10.02 14.37
CA VAL A 235 5.70 11.04 13.78
C VAL A 235 4.69 11.48 14.83
N TYR A 236 4.42 12.77 14.87
CA TYR A 236 3.51 13.41 15.82
C TYR A 236 2.39 14.11 15.09
N VAL A 237 1.14 13.80 15.45
CA VAL A 237 -0.06 14.49 14.98
C VAL A 237 -0.65 15.26 16.14
N VAL A 238 -0.73 16.58 16.01
CA VAL A 238 -1.27 17.51 17.02
C VAL A 238 -2.69 17.88 16.65
N SER A 239 -3.61 17.75 17.59
CA SER A 239 -5.02 18.11 17.43
C SER A 239 -5.56 18.86 18.65
N GLU A 240 -6.79 19.35 18.52
CA GLU A 240 -7.53 19.85 19.67
C GLU A 240 -7.90 18.74 20.65
N PRO A 241 -8.01 19.05 21.95
CA PRO A 241 -8.52 18.11 22.94
C PRO A 241 -10.04 18.03 22.90
N TYR A 242 -10.57 16.81 22.86
CA TYR A 242 -12.00 16.50 22.95
C TYR A 242 -12.30 15.77 24.25
N PHE A 243 -13.03 16.41 25.16
CA PHE A 243 -13.24 15.89 26.52
C PHE A 243 -14.52 15.03 26.67
N GLY A 244 -15.33 14.92 25.62
CA GLY A 244 -16.60 14.18 25.65
C GLY A 244 -16.47 12.65 25.67
N GLY A 245 -15.28 12.10 25.44
CA GLY A 245 -15.07 10.68 25.22
C GLY A 245 -15.38 10.25 23.78
N ASP A 246 -15.28 8.95 23.49
CA ASP A 246 -15.63 8.40 22.19
C ASP A 246 -17.12 8.03 22.09
N LEU A 247 -17.57 7.76 20.86
CA LEU A 247 -18.97 7.42 20.58
C LEU A 247 -19.43 6.16 21.33
N THR A 248 -18.55 5.17 21.50
CA THR A 248 -18.84 3.94 22.25
C THR A 248 -19.12 4.23 23.72
N THR A 249 -18.31 5.10 24.32
CA THR A 249 -18.46 5.55 25.70
C THR A 249 -19.73 6.37 25.88
N LEU A 250 -20.08 7.19 24.89
CA LEU A 250 -21.34 7.94 24.87
C LEU A 250 -22.55 7.00 24.77
N MET A 251 -22.50 5.99 23.89
CA MET A 251 -23.57 5.00 23.74
C MET A 251 -23.80 4.20 25.02
N ALA A 252 -22.75 3.87 25.77
CA ALA A 252 -22.88 3.17 27.04
C ALA A 252 -23.48 4.03 28.17
N ARG A 253 -23.53 5.36 27.99
CA ARG A 253 -24.07 6.33 28.97
C ARG A 253 -25.46 6.86 28.61
N ALA A 254 -25.93 6.57 27.39
CA ALA A 254 -27.23 6.98 26.86
C ALA A 254 -28.32 5.97 27.26
#